data_AF-A0AB34DKB6-F1
#
_entry.id   AF-A0AB34DKB6-F1
#
_cell.length_a   1.000
_cell.length_b   1.000
_cell.length_c   1.000
_cell.angle_alpha   90.00
_cell.angle_beta   90.00
_cell.angle_gamma   90.00
#
_symmetry.space_group_name_H-M   'P 1'
#
loop_
_entity.id
_entity.type
_entity.pdbx_description
1 polymer ?
#
loop_
_entity_poly.entity_id
_entity_poly.type
_entity_poly.pdbx_seq_one_letter_code
_entity_poly.pdbx_strand_id
1 'polypeptide(L)' 'MPDSKYLTPEEVAERYRGGISVGTLRNWRAMRLGPSFVKIGKAVLYPLDELDAWDEKNKVQCRAPRDTAST' A
#
# COMPACT_ATOMS: atom_id res chain seq x y z
N MET A 1 8.44 -10.37 -17.27
CA MET A 1 7.86 -9.11 -16.74
C MET A 1 8.93 -8.53 -15.86
N PRO A 2 9.54 -7.37 -16.17
CA PRO A 2 10.60 -6.83 -15.34
C PRO A 2 10.05 -6.66 -13.93
N ASP A 3 10.73 -7.24 -12.96
CA ASP A 3 10.49 -7.09 -11.52
C ASP A 3 10.90 -5.67 -11.13
N SER A 4 10.11 -4.70 -11.59
CA SER A 4 10.31 -3.28 -11.30
C SER A 4 10.24 -3.08 -9.81
N LYS A 5 11.40 -2.90 -9.19
CA LYS A 5 11.58 -2.70 -7.75
C LYS A 5 10.80 -1.49 -7.21
N TYR A 6 10.38 -0.59 -8.10
CA TYR A 6 9.65 0.64 -7.79
C TYR A 6 8.43 0.78 -8.68
N LEU A 7 7.33 1.25 -8.09
CA LEU A 7 6.09 1.59 -8.79
C LEU A 7 5.88 3.11 -8.81
N THR A 8 5.38 3.63 -9.92
CA THR A 8 4.85 4.99 -10.02
C THR A 8 3.51 5.11 -9.28
N PRO A 9 3.02 6.32 -8.98
CA PRO A 9 1.73 6.50 -8.31
C PRO A 9 0.56 5.87 -9.08
N GLU A 10 0.65 5.85 -10.42
CA GLU A 10 -0.35 5.26 -11.31
C GLU A 10 -0.35 3.73 -11.18
N GLU A 11 0.84 3.11 -11.20
CA GLU A 11 0.99 1.66 -10.99
C GLU A 11 0.55 1.24 -9.59
N VAL A 12 0.78 2.06 -8.56
CA VAL A 12 0.27 1.80 -7.21
C VAL A 12 -1.27 1.84 -7.20
N ALA A 13 -1.86 2.85 -7.86
CA ALA A 13 -3.32 2.92 -7.96
C ALA A 13 -3.91 1.70 -8.68
N GLU A 14 -3.23 1.21 -9.72
CA GLU A 14 -3.57 -0.01 -10.44
C GLU A 14 -3.41 -1.27 -9.59
N ARG A 15 -2.32 -1.39 -8.79
CA ARG A 15 -2.10 -2.48 -7.83
C ARG A 15 -3.29 -2.66 -6.89
N TYR A 16 -3.83 -1.56 -6.38
CA TYR A 16 -5.02 -1.56 -5.51
C TYR A 16 -6.34 -1.53 -6.29
N ARG A 17 -6.34 -1.80 -7.60
CA ARG A 17 -7.51 -1.85 -8.48
C ARG A 17 -8.40 -0.60 -8.40
N GLY A 18 -7.78 0.57 -8.25
CA GLY A 18 -8.47 1.85 -8.10
C GLY A 18 -9.02 2.13 -6.71
N GLY A 19 -8.87 1.23 -5.73
CA GLY A 19 -9.24 1.47 -4.34
C GLY A 19 -8.44 2.60 -3.68
N ILE A 20 -7.25 2.91 -4.22
CA ILE A 20 -6.45 4.07 -3.86
C ILE A 20 -6.14 4.85 -5.12
N SER A 21 -6.69 6.07 -5.25
CA SER A 21 -6.41 6.93 -6.40
C SER A 21 -5.08 7.66 -6.26
N VAL A 22 -4.49 8.08 -7.39
CA VAL A 22 -3.26 8.91 -7.42
C VAL A 22 -3.41 10.21 -6.60
N GLY A 23 -4.61 10.81 -6.62
CA GLY A 23 -4.94 11.98 -5.81
C GLY A 23 -4.84 11.71 -4.30
N THR A 24 -5.32 10.54 -3.85
CA THR A 24 -5.19 10.07 -2.47
C THR A 24 -3.73 9.91 -2.08
N LEU A 25 -2.93 9.24 -2.92
CA LEU A 25 -1.47 9.13 -2.70
C LEU A 25 -0.78 10.50 -2.66
N ARG A 26 -1.22 11.48 -3.46
CA ARG A 26 -0.70 12.85 -3.39
C ARG A 26 -1.03 13.51 -2.05
N ASN A 27 -2.27 13.39 -1.61
CA ASN A 27 -2.72 13.96 -0.34
C ASN A 27 -1.99 13.32 0.85
N TRP A 28 -1.89 12.00 0.87
CA TRP A 28 -1.16 11.23 1.87
C TRP A 28 0.29 11.68 2.00
N ARG A 29 1.02 11.85 0.88
CA ARG A 29 2.39 12.38 0.89
C ARG A 29 2.49 13.77 1.52
N ALA A 30 1.53 14.66 1.25
CA ALA A 30 1.50 15.99 1.86
C ALA A 30 1.27 15.92 3.38
N MET A 31 0.47 14.96 3.84
CA MET A 31 0.18 14.70 5.25
C MET A 31 1.22 13.81 5.93
N ARG A 32 2.23 13.32 5.20
CA ARG A 32 3.19 12.28 5.67
C ARG A 32 2.51 11.01 6.18
N LEU A 33 1.41 10.64 5.53
CA LEU A 33 0.69 9.39 5.75
C LEU A 33 0.91 8.44 4.57
N GLY A 34 0.59 7.16 4.78
CA GLY A 34 0.63 6.14 3.73
C GLY A 34 1.96 5.41 3.58
N PRO A 35 2.09 4.59 2.53
CA PRO A 35 3.31 3.85 2.25
C PRO A 35 4.49 4.79 1.97
N SER A 36 5.70 4.37 2.35
CA SER A 36 6.91 5.14 2.11
C SER A 36 7.15 5.31 0.61
N PHE A 37 7.67 6.48 0.25
CA PHE A 37 7.98 6.83 -1.13
C PHE A 37 9.37 7.45 -1.24
N VAL A 38 9.98 7.27 -2.41
CA VAL A 38 11.24 7.89 -2.78
C VAL A 38 10.94 8.99 -3.80
N LYS A 39 11.49 10.18 -3.58
CA LYS A 39 11.39 11.30 -4.52
C LYS A 39 12.75 11.57 -5.15
N ILE A 40 12.84 11.42 -6.46
CA ILE A 40 14.06 11.66 -7.25
C ILE A 40 13.72 12.72 -8.31
N GLY A 41 14.16 13.96 -8.08
CA GLY A 41 13.80 15.09 -8.93
C GLY A 41 12.29 15.29 -9.00
N LYS A 42 11.72 15.11 -10.20
CA LYS A 42 10.27 15.18 -10.45
C LYS A 42 9.55 13.84 -10.27
N ALA A 43 10.28 12.73 -10.26
CA ALA A 43 9.72 11.40 -10.13
C ALA A 43 9.41 11.08 -8.67
N VAL A 44 8.28 10.40 -8.45
CA VAL A 44 7.90 9.83 -7.16
C VAL A 44 7.65 8.35 -7.38
N LEU A 45 8.36 7.54 -6.60
CA LEU A 45 8.41 6.11 -6.74
C LEU A 45 8.10 5.45 -5.40
N TYR A 46 7.40 4.32 -5.44
CA TYR A 46 7.06 3.51 -4.28
C TYR A 46 7.80 2.18 -4.39
N PRO A 47 8.77 1.89 -3.51
CA PRO A 47 9.41 0.58 -3.47
C PRO A 47 8.37 -0.50 -3.18
N LEU A 48 8.45 -1.64 -3.87
CA LEU A 48 7.51 -2.75 -3.65
C LEU A 48 7.54 -3.27 -2.21
N ASP A 49 8.74 -3.35 -1.62
CA ASP A 49 8.96 -3.81 -0.24
C ASP A 49 8.28 -2.90 0.78
N GLU A 50 8.35 -1.58 0.58
CA GLU A 50 7.70 -0.60 1.45
C GLU A 50 6.17 -0.62 1.32
N LEU A 51 5.65 -0.91 0.14
CA LEU A 51 4.22 -1.12 -0.07
C LEU A 51 3.74 -2.39 0.64
N ASP A 52 4.50 -3.47 0.55
CA ASP A 52 4.18 -4.73 1.23
C ASP A 52 4.21 -4.55 2.75
N ALA A 53 5.25 -3.90 3.29
CA ALA A 53 5.33 -3.54 4.70
C ALA A 53 4.17 -2.63 5.15
N TRP A 54 3.68 -1.75 4.27
CA TRP A 54 2.49 -0.97 4.53
C TRP A 54 1.23 -1.84 4.54
N ASP A 55 1.07 -2.75 3.59
CA ASP A 55 -0.06 -3.68 3.53
C ASP A 55 -0.12 -4.53 4.81
N GLU A 56 1.01 -5.08 5.26
CA GLU A 56 1.11 -5.83 6.52
C GLU A 56 0.63 -5.01 7.72
N LYS A 57 1.02 -3.73 7.80
CA LYS A 57 0.60 -2.82 8.89
C LYS A 57 -0.90 -2.49 8.84
N ASN A 58 -1.51 -2.55 7.65
CA ASN A 58 -2.93 -2.26 7.45
C ASN A 58 -3.80 -3.53 7.47
N LYS A 59 -3.21 -4.72 7.65
CA LYS A 59 -3.97 -5.96 7.81
C LYS A 59 -4.86 -5.89 9.05
N VAL A 60 -6.15 -6.01 8.83
CA VAL A 60 -7.12 -6.19 9.92
C VAL A 60 -7.00 -7.62 10.43
N GLN A 61 -6.60 -7.76 11.70
CA GLN A 61 -6.56 -9.07 12.36
C GLN A 61 -7.99 -9.57 12.60
N CYS A 62 -8.43 -10.52 11.78
CA CYS A 62 -9.73 -11.17 11.99
C CYS A 62 -9.62 -12.17 13.13
N ARG A 63 -10.48 -12.04 14.14
CA ARG A 63 -10.60 -13.05 15.19
C ARG A 63 -11.26 -14.30 14.61
N ALA A 64 -10.72 -15.48 14.93
CA ALA A 64 -11.37 -16.74 14.59
C ALA A 64 -12.77 -16.81 15.23
N PRO A 65 -13.78 -17.37 14.54
CA PRO A 65 -15.07 -17.63 15.14
C PRO A 65 -14.88 -18.50 16.38
N ARG A 66 -15.61 -18.17 17.44
CA ARG A 66 -15.51 -18.88 18.71
C ARG A 66 -16.10 -20.27 18.50
N ASP A 67 -15.27 -21.30 18.58
CA ASP A 67 -15.71 -22.69 18.48
C ASP A 67 -16.66 -22.97 19.65
N THR A 68 -17.95 -23.08 19.37
CA THR A 68 -19.00 -23.44 20.33
C THR A 68 -19.29 -24.94 20.20
N ALA A 69 -18.29 -25.78 20.42
CA ALA A 69 -18.49 -27.22 20.52
C ALA A 69 -17.67 -27.80 21.69
N SER A 70 -18.17 -27.61 22.91
CA SER A 70 -17.78 -28.41 24.08
C SER A 70 -18.88 -28.28 25.14
N THR A 71 -19.89 -29.14 25.03
CA THR A 71 -20.76 -29.59 26.13
C THR A 71 -21.00 -31.07 25.92
#